data_AF-A0A172TXG8-F1
#
_entry.id   AF-A0A172TXG8-F1
#
_cell.length_a   1.000
_cell.length_b   1.000
_cell.length_c   1.000
_cell.angle_alpha   90.00
_cell.angle_beta   90.00
_cell.angle_gamma   90.00
#
_symmetry.space_group_name_H-M   'P 1'
#
loop_
_entity.id
_entity.type
_entity.pdbx_description
1 polymer ?
#
loop_
_entity_poly.entity_id
_entity_poly.type
_entity_poly.pdbx_seq_one_letter_code
_entity_poly.pdbx_strand_id
1 'polypeptide(L)'
;MHLQFRNLAVMTILLATTVIACTKNNASEDDKSSDLFSELTVQSKDQVDVSGEVDAVTNDANLAVENYSAISGGKFLGVLGTICDATVTVDSASNPRKVTITYNGTNCIGNRKRTGTVILTMPATKRWKEPGTVITVTYQNLKVTRVADNKSITLNGTHVLTNVSGGLLLGLPARTSITHTITSNDMSITFDDGTQRTWQVARQRVYTYNNGIVVTITGTHTEGSKTGIAEWGTTRGGQPFTTSITQPLVIRQDCLFRLTAGQVQHEQHGTTATTTFGLNADGVATGCPGSGTYYCKLEWKGLNNNVRSVVVAY
;
A
#
# COMPACT_ATOMS: atom_id res chain seq x y z
N MET A 1 -58.13 -58.54 -25.23
CA MET A 1 -56.95 -58.92 -26.04
C MET A 1 -55.87 -57.88 -25.73
N HIS A 2 -55.09 -58.06 -24.66
CA HIS A 2 -53.76 -58.71 -24.66
C HIS A 2 -52.86 -58.11 -25.76
N LEU A 3 -51.67 -57.56 -25.50
CA LEU A 3 -50.63 -57.98 -24.56
C LEU A 3 -49.59 -56.85 -24.40
N GLN A 4 -48.93 -56.81 -23.24
CA GLN A 4 -47.67 -56.10 -23.02
C GLN A 4 -46.53 -56.75 -23.81
N PHE A 5 -45.49 -55.97 -24.16
CA PHE A 5 -44.12 -56.49 -24.33
C PHE A 5 -43.06 -55.50 -23.83
N ARG A 6 -42.30 -55.97 -22.84
CA ARG A 6 -40.99 -55.48 -22.39
C ARG A 6 -39.91 -55.97 -23.37
N ASN A 7 -38.85 -55.17 -23.56
CA ASN A 7 -37.45 -55.58 -23.78
C ASN A 7 -36.59 -54.30 -23.59
N LEU A 8 -35.90 -54.14 -22.46
CA LEU A 8 -34.52 -54.56 -22.18
C LEU A 8 -33.48 -53.86 -23.09
N ALA A 9 -32.89 -52.78 -22.58
CA ALA A 9 -31.53 -52.36 -22.94
C ALA A 9 -30.83 -51.89 -21.66
N VAL A 10 -29.73 -52.55 -21.38
CA VAL A 10 -28.82 -52.38 -20.24
C VAL A 10 -27.88 -51.21 -20.55
N MET A 11 -27.73 -50.26 -19.63
CA MET A 11 -26.51 -49.46 -19.54
C MET A 11 -26.24 -49.10 -18.07
N THR A 12 -25.17 -49.70 -17.57
CA THR A 12 -24.59 -49.59 -16.23
C THR A 12 -23.67 -48.35 -16.16
N ILE A 13 -23.33 -47.93 -14.92
CA ILE A 13 -22.14 -47.13 -14.51
C ILE A 13 -22.38 -45.59 -14.58
N LEU A 14 -22.13 -44.73 -13.58
CA LEU A 14 -21.34 -44.79 -12.34
C LEU A 14 -21.95 -43.82 -11.30
N LEU A 15 -22.08 -44.25 -10.05
CA LEU A 15 -22.40 -43.41 -8.90
C LEU A 15 -21.10 -42.77 -8.40
N ALA A 16 -20.93 -41.45 -8.54
CA ALA A 16 -19.81 -40.72 -7.94
C ALA A 16 -20.28 -40.03 -6.65
N THR A 17 -20.26 -40.77 -5.55
CA THR A 17 -20.24 -40.21 -4.20
C THR A 17 -18.84 -39.70 -3.91
N THR A 18 -18.62 -38.38 -3.91
CA THR A 18 -17.40 -37.83 -3.32
C THR A 18 -17.56 -37.78 -1.80
N VAL A 19 -16.83 -38.68 -1.16
CA VAL A 19 -16.60 -38.76 0.28
C VAL A 19 -15.94 -37.46 0.77
N ILE A 20 -16.58 -36.79 1.73
CA ILE A 20 -15.93 -35.85 2.62
C ILE A 20 -15.15 -36.70 3.63
N ALA A 21 -13.83 -36.73 3.49
CA ALA A 21 -12.92 -37.32 4.48
C ALA A 21 -12.07 -36.21 5.10
N CYS A 22 -12.52 -35.69 6.24
CA CYS A 22 -11.62 -35.07 7.21
C CYS A 22 -10.82 -36.17 7.89
N THR A 23 -9.57 -36.39 7.48
CA THR A 23 -8.61 -37.08 8.32
C THR A 23 -7.85 -36.04 9.14
N LYS A 24 -8.26 -35.86 10.38
CA LYS A 24 -7.36 -35.36 11.41
C LYS A 24 -6.32 -36.45 11.64
N ASN A 25 -5.05 -36.23 11.25
CA ASN A 25 -3.86 -36.77 11.90
C ASN A 25 -2.55 -36.24 11.28
N ASN A 26 -1.71 -35.70 12.17
CA ASN A 26 -0.28 -35.43 12.07
C ASN A 26 0.21 -34.59 10.88
N ALA A 27 0.38 -33.28 11.14
CA ALA A 27 1.08 -32.36 10.25
C ALA A 27 2.45 -32.92 9.84
N SER A 28 2.54 -33.38 8.60
CA SER A 28 3.80 -33.63 7.91
C SER A 28 4.51 -32.30 7.66
N GLU A 29 5.84 -32.33 7.49
CA GLU A 29 6.62 -31.14 7.15
C GLU A 29 6.16 -30.49 5.83
N ASP A 30 5.49 -31.24 4.95
CA ASP A 30 4.88 -30.75 3.72
C ASP A 30 3.72 -29.78 3.96
N ASP A 31 2.84 -30.03 4.96
CA ASP A 31 1.70 -29.15 5.25
C ASP A 31 2.16 -27.77 5.74
N LYS A 32 3.17 -27.73 6.62
CA LYS A 32 3.72 -26.47 7.18
C LYS A 32 4.35 -25.57 6.12
N SER A 33 4.96 -26.17 5.10
CA SER A 33 5.56 -25.41 4.00
C SER A 33 4.49 -24.75 3.11
N SER A 34 3.38 -25.45 2.85
CA SER A 34 2.28 -24.94 2.04
C SER A 34 1.56 -23.77 2.71
N ASP A 35 1.36 -23.88 4.03
CA ASP A 35 0.79 -22.83 4.86
C ASP A 35 1.68 -21.58 4.89
N LEU A 36 3.00 -21.74 5.03
CA LEU A 36 3.94 -20.61 5.04
C LEU A 36 3.94 -19.81 3.73
N PHE A 37 3.85 -20.50 2.58
CA PHE A 37 3.78 -19.81 1.28
C PHE A 37 2.44 -19.11 1.06
N SER A 38 1.35 -19.72 1.54
CA SER A 38 0.03 -19.07 1.50
C SER A 38 0.04 -17.78 2.33
N GLU A 39 0.68 -17.82 3.50
CA GLU A 39 0.78 -16.66 4.39
C GLU A 39 1.65 -15.56 3.78
N LEU A 40 2.79 -15.90 3.18
CA LEU A 40 3.68 -14.93 2.53
C LEU A 40 3.01 -14.26 1.33
N THR A 41 2.21 -15.01 0.58
CA THR A 41 1.43 -14.46 -0.54
C THR A 41 0.37 -13.47 -0.04
N VAL A 42 -0.34 -13.85 1.02
CA VAL A 42 -1.31 -12.97 1.69
C VAL A 42 -0.62 -11.72 2.22
N GLN A 43 0.50 -11.86 2.92
CA GLN A 43 1.28 -10.76 3.46
C GLN A 43 1.76 -9.81 2.35
N SER A 44 2.23 -10.34 1.23
CA SER A 44 2.68 -9.53 0.09
C SER A 44 1.53 -8.73 -0.51
N LYS A 45 0.35 -9.35 -0.66
CA LYS A 45 -0.86 -8.66 -1.14
C LYS A 45 -1.31 -7.58 -0.16
N ASP A 46 -1.39 -7.91 1.11
CA ASP A 46 -1.77 -6.98 2.18
C ASP A 46 -0.77 -5.82 2.25
N GLN A 47 0.51 -6.06 1.97
CA GLN A 47 1.55 -5.04 1.96
C GLN A 47 1.38 -4.06 0.80
N VAL A 48 1.09 -4.55 -0.41
CA VAL A 48 0.80 -3.69 -1.57
C VAL A 48 -0.45 -2.84 -1.33
N ASP A 49 -1.53 -3.46 -0.86
CA ASP A 49 -2.80 -2.78 -0.61
C ASP A 49 -2.62 -1.69 0.48
N VAL A 50 -2.02 -2.01 1.63
CA VAL A 50 -1.82 -1.03 2.72
C VAL A 50 -0.84 0.09 2.35
N SER A 51 0.30 -0.25 1.74
CA SER A 51 1.30 0.74 1.33
C SER A 51 0.73 1.75 0.35
N GLY A 52 -0.02 1.27 -0.66
CA GLY A 52 -0.60 2.12 -1.68
C GLY A 52 -1.56 3.16 -1.11
N GLU A 53 -2.43 2.74 -0.17
CA GLU A 53 -3.40 3.66 0.45
C GLU A 53 -2.72 4.67 1.38
N VAL A 54 -1.71 4.25 2.14
CA VAL A 54 -0.93 5.16 2.99
C VAL A 54 -0.12 6.15 2.15
N ASP A 55 0.42 5.70 1.03
CA ASP A 55 1.15 6.55 0.09
C ASP A 55 0.23 7.59 -0.56
N ALA A 56 -1.01 7.21 -0.89
CA ALA A 56 -2.05 8.11 -1.37
C ALA A 56 -2.46 9.15 -0.31
N VAL A 57 -2.66 8.73 0.95
CA VAL A 57 -2.93 9.67 2.05
C VAL A 57 -1.75 10.62 2.30
N THR A 58 -0.51 10.14 2.15
CA THR A 58 0.67 11.01 2.24
C THR A 58 0.69 12.06 1.12
N ASN A 59 0.25 11.70 -0.08
CA ASN A 59 0.09 12.66 -1.17
C ASN A 59 -1.00 13.69 -0.83
N ASP A 60 -2.17 13.23 -0.37
CA ASP A 60 -3.26 14.11 0.09
C ASP A 60 -2.81 15.05 1.21
N ALA A 61 -2.01 14.57 2.16
CA ALA A 61 -1.44 15.37 3.24
C ALA A 61 -0.50 16.45 2.70
N ASN A 62 0.38 16.13 1.74
CA ASN A 62 1.21 17.15 1.08
C ASN A 62 0.34 18.19 0.36
N LEU A 63 -0.67 17.76 -0.40
CA LEU A 63 -1.61 18.66 -1.07
C LEU A 63 -2.30 19.59 -0.06
N ALA A 64 -2.85 19.04 1.01
CA ALA A 64 -3.56 19.78 2.05
C ALA A 64 -2.65 20.73 2.84
N VAL A 65 -1.36 20.41 2.99
CA VAL A 65 -0.42 21.28 3.71
C VAL A 65 0.09 22.39 2.81
N GLU A 66 0.39 22.09 1.55
CA GLU A 66 0.95 23.05 0.60
C GLU A 66 -0.07 24.07 0.11
N ASN A 67 -1.33 23.66 -0.04
CA ASN A 67 -2.39 24.52 -0.54
C ASN A 67 -2.83 25.61 0.46
N TYR A 68 -2.43 25.58 1.73
CA TYR A 68 -2.84 26.61 2.68
C TYR A 68 -1.62 27.42 3.12
N SER A 69 -1.55 28.69 2.71
CA SER A 69 -0.43 29.60 3.02
C SER A 69 -0.17 29.71 4.54
N ALA A 70 -1.23 29.63 5.34
CA ALA A 70 -1.17 29.62 6.80
C ALA A 70 -0.52 28.35 7.39
N ILE A 71 -0.30 27.31 6.59
CA ILE A 71 0.45 26.11 6.96
C ILE A 71 1.78 26.08 6.22
N SER A 72 1.74 26.23 4.89
CA SER A 72 2.92 26.09 4.03
C SER A 72 3.93 27.22 4.16
N GLY A 73 3.47 28.44 4.44
CA GLY A 73 4.29 29.66 4.34
C GLY A 73 4.58 30.08 2.89
N GLY A 74 3.91 29.48 1.90
CA GLY A 74 3.97 29.84 0.47
C GLY A 74 2.67 30.47 -0.05
N LYS A 75 2.64 30.86 -1.33
CA LYS A 75 1.40 31.34 -1.98
C LYS A 75 0.52 30.13 -2.35
N PHE A 76 -0.77 30.20 -2.02
CA PHE A 76 -1.74 29.23 -2.54
C PHE A 76 -1.96 29.48 -4.03
N LEU A 77 -1.75 28.47 -4.86
CA LEU A 77 -2.00 28.56 -6.30
C LEU A 77 -2.93 27.45 -6.82
N GLY A 78 -3.34 26.48 -5.98
CA GLY A 78 -4.15 25.33 -6.41
C GLY A 78 -3.48 24.41 -7.44
N VAL A 79 -2.20 24.61 -7.71
CA VAL A 79 -1.45 23.97 -8.83
C VAL A 79 -1.26 22.47 -8.62
N LEU A 80 -1.24 22.01 -7.37
CA LEU A 80 -0.99 20.59 -7.06
C LEU A 80 -2.24 19.71 -7.16
N GLY A 81 -3.43 20.30 -7.38
CA GLY A 81 -4.70 19.59 -7.52
C GLY A 81 -5.59 19.66 -6.29
N THR A 82 -6.66 18.85 -6.31
CA THR A 82 -7.68 18.76 -5.25
C THR A 82 -7.87 17.30 -4.83
N ILE A 83 -8.32 17.09 -3.58
CA ILE A 83 -8.68 15.76 -3.08
C ILE A 83 -10.15 15.52 -3.49
N CYS A 84 -10.41 14.58 -4.39
CA CYS A 84 -11.73 14.43 -5.02
C CYS A 84 -12.83 13.89 -4.10
N ASP A 85 -12.46 13.23 -3.01
CA ASP A 85 -13.36 12.49 -2.11
C ASP A 85 -13.25 12.91 -0.66
N ALA A 86 -12.80 14.15 -0.42
CA ALA A 86 -12.67 14.70 0.91
C ALA A 86 -12.97 16.19 0.97
N THR A 87 -13.39 16.63 2.15
CA THR A 87 -13.40 18.04 2.53
C THR A 87 -12.21 18.35 3.43
N VAL A 88 -11.50 19.45 3.15
CA VAL A 88 -10.36 19.90 3.95
C VAL A 88 -10.72 21.15 4.73
N THR A 89 -10.51 21.12 6.05
CA THR A 89 -10.67 22.28 6.94
C THR A 89 -9.34 22.61 7.61
N VAL A 90 -9.09 23.89 7.86
CA VAL A 90 -7.84 24.37 8.43
C VAL A 90 -8.11 25.27 9.62
N ASP A 91 -7.59 24.88 10.77
CA ASP A 91 -7.43 25.73 11.95
C ASP A 91 -5.97 26.16 12.06
N SER A 92 -5.72 27.38 11.61
CA SER A 92 -4.37 27.98 11.65
C SER A 92 -4.13 28.88 12.87
N ALA A 93 -5.17 29.09 13.68
CA ALA A 93 -5.11 29.89 14.91
C ALA A 93 -4.76 29.02 16.12
N SER A 94 -5.03 27.71 16.07
CA SER A 94 -4.64 26.77 17.11
C SER A 94 -3.12 26.55 17.21
N ASN A 95 -2.67 26.08 18.38
CA ASN A 95 -1.32 25.59 18.59
C ASN A 95 -1.37 24.20 19.27
N PRO A 96 -1.06 23.10 18.54
CA PRO A 96 -0.57 23.06 17.15
C PRO A 96 -1.63 23.50 16.13
N ARG A 97 -1.19 24.01 14.98
CA ARG A 97 -2.08 24.24 13.82
C ARG A 97 -2.63 22.90 13.35
N LYS A 98 -3.88 22.87 12.92
CA LYS A 98 -4.59 21.65 12.55
C LYS A 98 -5.16 21.74 11.13
N VAL A 99 -4.92 20.71 10.33
CA VAL A 99 -5.61 20.48 9.06
C VAL A 99 -6.39 19.19 9.17
N THR A 100 -7.68 19.20 8.90
CA THR A 100 -8.54 18.02 8.98
C THR A 100 -9.04 17.67 7.59
N ILE A 101 -8.67 16.50 7.10
CA ILE A 101 -9.15 15.90 5.86
C ILE A 101 -10.25 14.90 6.24
N THR A 102 -11.49 15.18 5.84
CA THR A 102 -12.63 14.27 6.08
C THR A 102 -13.01 13.60 4.78
N TYR A 103 -12.72 12.30 4.67
CA TYR A 103 -13.04 11.50 3.50
C TYR A 103 -14.50 11.04 3.55
N ASN A 104 -15.20 11.15 2.42
CA ASN A 104 -16.63 10.86 2.33
C ASN A 104 -17.09 10.43 0.92
N GLY A 105 -16.17 9.99 0.05
CA GLY A 105 -16.49 9.76 -1.36
C GLY A 105 -15.64 8.70 -2.06
N THR A 106 -15.67 8.76 -3.39
CA THR A 106 -14.88 7.91 -4.28
C THR A 106 -13.69 8.68 -4.80
N ASN A 107 -12.50 8.10 -4.69
CA ASN A 107 -11.25 8.72 -5.11
C ASN A 107 -11.28 9.18 -6.58
N CYS A 108 -10.34 10.03 -6.97
CA CYS A 108 -10.32 10.62 -8.31
C CYS A 108 -10.33 9.60 -9.47
N ILE A 109 -9.78 8.40 -9.24
CA ILE A 109 -9.71 7.32 -10.23
C ILE A 109 -11.02 6.51 -10.30
N GLY A 110 -11.87 6.58 -9.27
CA GLY A 110 -13.13 5.83 -9.24
C GLY A 110 -13.00 4.40 -8.71
N ASN A 111 -11.83 3.96 -8.24
CA ASN A 111 -11.55 2.57 -7.89
C ASN A 111 -11.50 2.29 -6.37
N ARG A 112 -11.57 3.34 -5.54
CA ARG A 112 -11.61 3.26 -4.08
C ARG A 112 -12.66 4.21 -3.53
N LYS A 113 -13.39 3.75 -2.51
CA LYS A 113 -14.25 4.60 -1.66
C LYS A 113 -13.56 4.80 -0.32
N ARG A 114 -13.40 6.06 0.11
CA ARG A 114 -12.73 6.43 1.37
C ARG A 114 -13.71 7.12 2.31
N THR A 115 -13.71 6.70 3.57
CA THR A 115 -14.49 7.31 4.65
C THR A 115 -13.65 7.40 5.92
N GLY A 116 -13.88 8.42 6.74
CA GLY A 116 -13.13 8.64 7.99
C GLY A 116 -12.30 9.90 7.93
N THR A 117 -11.41 10.09 8.91
CA THR A 117 -10.72 11.38 9.08
C THR A 117 -9.22 11.19 9.17
N VAL A 118 -8.48 12.09 8.54
CA VAL A 118 -7.03 12.27 8.74
C VAL A 118 -6.78 13.66 9.27
N ILE A 119 -6.06 13.74 10.39
CA ILE A 119 -5.75 15.00 11.07
C ILE A 119 -4.26 15.25 10.98
N LEU A 120 -3.88 16.40 10.44
CA LEU A 120 -2.50 16.87 10.38
C LEU A 120 -2.30 17.92 11.46
N THR A 121 -1.31 17.75 12.33
CA THR A 121 -0.92 18.76 13.32
C THR A 121 0.52 19.22 13.12
N MET A 122 0.74 20.53 13.18
CA MET A 122 2.05 21.16 12.97
C MET A 122 2.29 22.25 14.03
N PRO A 123 3.51 22.40 14.58
CA PRO A 123 3.83 23.51 15.48
C PRO A 123 3.54 24.88 14.86
N ALA A 124 2.90 25.78 15.62
CA ALA A 124 2.54 27.11 15.11
C ALA A 124 3.77 27.99 14.77
N THR A 125 4.91 27.73 15.39
CA THR A 125 6.17 28.45 15.18
C THR A 125 6.91 28.05 13.90
N LYS A 126 6.43 27.03 13.20
CA LYS A 126 7.04 26.52 11.96
C LYS A 126 6.11 26.69 10.76
N ARG A 127 6.69 26.60 9.57
CA ARG A 127 5.99 26.53 8.29
C ARG A 127 6.48 25.31 7.54
N TRP A 128 5.60 24.62 6.80
CA TRP A 128 5.99 23.39 6.10
C TRP A 128 7.21 23.56 5.18
N LYS A 129 7.37 24.72 4.54
CA LYS A 129 8.52 25.02 3.69
C LYS A 129 9.86 25.05 4.42
N GLU A 130 9.88 25.16 5.74
CA GLU A 130 11.11 25.26 6.52
C GLU A 130 11.72 23.87 6.73
N PRO A 131 13.06 23.72 6.56
CA PRO A 131 13.74 22.46 6.81
C PRO A 131 13.58 22.02 8.27
N GLY A 132 13.44 20.71 8.46
CA GLY A 132 13.20 20.07 9.75
C GLY A 132 11.78 20.25 10.29
N THR A 133 10.84 20.82 9.54
CA THR A 133 9.45 20.94 9.99
C THR A 133 8.79 19.56 10.05
N VAL A 134 8.10 19.30 11.16
CA VAL A 134 7.43 18.03 11.43
C VAL A 134 5.92 18.21 11.41
N ILE A 135 5.22 17.28 10.77
CA ILE A 135 3.77 17.14 10.77
C ILE A 135 3.42 15.76 11.29
N THR A 136 2.55 15.72 12.28
CA THR A 136 1.93 14.48 12.77
C THR A 136 0.65 14.25 11.99
N VAL A 137 0.52 13.08 11.37
CA VAL A 137 -0.64 12.64 10.58
C VAL A 137 -1.35 11.55 11.37
N THR A 138 -2.50 11.87 11.96
CA THR A 138 -3.31 10.92 12.72
C THR A 138 -4.44 10.37 11.86
N TYR A 139 -4.47 9.05 11.70
CA TYR A 139 -5.52 8.31 11.02
C TYR A 139 -6.62 7.95 12.02
N GLN A 140 -7.85 8.37 11.76
CA GLN A 140 -9.00 8.11 12.61
C GLN A 140 -10.10 7.41 11.83
N ASN A 141 -10.17 6.09 12.00
CA ASN A 141 -11.12 5.21 11.32
C ASN A 141 -11.15 5.44 9.80
N LEU A 142 -9.97 5.64 9.19
CA LEU A 142 -9.89 5.80 7.74
C LEU A 142 -10.13 4.45 7.10
N LYS A 143 -11.37 4.22 6.65
CA LYS A 143 -11.79 3.03 5.93
C LYS A 143 -11.65 3.26 4.43
N VAL A 144 -10.89 2.40 3.78
CA VAL A 144 -10.74 2.35 2.33
C VAL A 144 -11.40 1.07 1.83
N THR A 145 -12.36 1.20 0.91
CA THR A 145 -13.08 0.08 0.29
C THR A 145 -12.74 0.03 -1.20
N ARG A 146 -12.30 -1.14 -1.68
CA ARG A 146 -12.07 -1.38 -3.10
C ARG A 146 -13.39 -1.58 -3.83
N VAL A 147 -13.60 -0.83 -4.90
CA VAL A 147 -14.85 -0.90 -5.69
C VAL A 147 -14.98 -2.24 -6.41
N ALA A 148 -13.87 -2.85 -6.82
CA ALA A 148 -13.86 -4.08 -7.62
C ALA A 148 -14.44 -5.31 -6.88
N ASP A 149 -14.23 -5.42 -5.57
CA ASP A 149 -14.61 -6.61 -4.79
C ASP A 149 -15.19 -6.30 -3.39
N ASN A 150 -15.43 -5.02 -3.08
CA ASN A 150 -15.94 -4.54 -1.80
C ASN A 150 -15.11 -4.90 -0.57
N LYS A 151 -13.87 -5.37 -0.75
CA LYS A 151 -12.95 -5.59 0.38
C LYS A 151 -12.47 -4.26 0.92
N SER A 152 -12.23 -4.21 2.23
CA SER A 152 -11.84 -2.98 2.91
C SER A 152 -10.73 -3.17 3.92
N ILE A 153 -9.97 -2.10 4.11
CA ILE A 153 -9.06 -1.93 5.24
C ILE A 153 -9.47 -0.69 6.03
N THR A 154 -9.27 -0.70 7.34
CA THR A 154 -9.44 0.47 8.21
C THR A 154 -8.11 0.78 8.88
N LEU A 155 -7.62 2.00 8.65
CA LEU A 155 -6.34 2.51 9.15
C LEU A 155 -6.56 3.35 10.40
N ASN A 156 -5.82 3.03 11.45
CA ASN A 156 -5.72 3.80 12.69
C ASN A 156 -4.26 3.91 13.12
N GLY A 157 -3.92 5.01 13.79
CA GLY A 157 -2.57 5.27 14.30
C GLY A 157 -2.01 6.58 13.76
N THR A 158 -0.69 6.72 13.81
CA THR A 158 -0.03 8.00 13.51
C THR A 158 1.20 7.81 12.65
N HIS A 159 1.35 8.68 11.64
CA HIS A 159 2.59 8.89 10.92
C HIS A 159 3.22 10.23 11.33
N VAL A 160 4.54 10.30 11.26
CA VAL A 160 5.31 11.54 11.44
C VAL A 160 6.02 11.84 10.12
N LEU A 161 5.66 12.97 9.52
CA LEU A 161 6.23 13.46 8.27
C LEU A 161 7.21 14.58 8.61
N THR A 162 8.44 14.48 8.11
CA THR A 162 9.44 15.55 8.29
C THR A 162 9.85 16.10 6.93
N ASN A 163 9.77 17.41 6.74
CA ASN A 163 10.37 18.07 5.58
C ASN A 163 11.87 18.28 5.86
N VAL A 164 12.70 17.32 5.46
CA VAL A 164 14.13 17.30 5.80
C VAL A 164 14.88 18.44 5.12
N SER A 165 14.72 18.59 3.81
CA SER A 165 15.45 19.60 3.03
C SER A 165 14.79 20.98 3.03
N GLY A 166 13.56 21.09 3.55
CA GLY A 166 12.69 22.25 3.34
C GLY A 166 12.22 22.36 1.89
N GLY A 167 11.45 23.41 1.61
CA GLY A 167 10.81 23.66 0.32
C GLY A 167 9.37 23.24 0.24
N LEU A 168 8.73 23.64 -0.87
CA LEU A 168 7.39 23.22 -1.27
C LEU A 168 7.52 22.55 -2.63
N LEU A 169 6.73 21.52 -2.90
CA LEU A 169 6.71 20.83 -4.19
C LEU A 169 6.39 21.77 -5.35
N LEU A 170 5.62 22.84 -5.11
CA LEU A 170 5.42 23.91 -6.09
C LEU A 170 6.74 24.56 -6.57
N GLY A 171 7.75 24.64 -5.70
CA GLY A 171 9.06 25.20 -6.01
C GLY A 171 10.06 24.17 -6.56
N LEU A 172 9.65 22.90 -6.74
CA LEU A 172 10.52 21.82 -7.18
C LEU A 172 11.18 22.06 -8.56
N PRO A 173 10.53 22.68 -9.57
CA PRO A 173 11.17 22.94 -10.86
C PRO A 173 12.42 23.84 -10.78
N ALA A 174 12.55 24.66 -9.73
CA ALA A 174 13.68 25.55 -9.50
C ALA A 174 14.69 24.97 -8.48
N ARG A 175 14.58 23.69 -8.14
CA ARG A 175 15.40 23.02 -7.12
C ARG A 175 15.90 21.67 -7.63
N THR A 176 17.01 21.20 -7.08
CA THR A 176 17.52 19.86 -7.37
C THR A 176 16.60 18.77 -6.83
N SER A 177 16.22 18.90 -5.55
CA SER A 177 15.31 17.96 -4.90
C SER A 177 14.65 18.56 -3.65
N ILE A 178 13.61 17.86 -3.19
CA ILE A 178 13.02 18.01 -1.85
C ILE A 178 12.98 16.61 -1.21
N THR A 179 13.35 16.50 0.06
CA THR A 179 13.42 15.23 0.78
C THR A 179 12.50 15.27 1.99
N HIS A 180 11.58 14.31 2.06
CA HIS A 180 10.74 14.08 3.24
C HIS A 180 11.05 12.71 3.84
N THR A 181 10.89 12.56 5.16
CA THR A 181 10.85 11.25 5.81
C THR A 181 9.45 10.98 6.39
N ILE A 182 9.12 9.70 6.48
CA ILE A 182 7.85 9.20 7.01
C ILE A 182 8.20 8.12 8.02
N THR A 183 7.82 8.32 9.27
CA THR A 183 7.99 7.31 10.33
C THR A 183 6.68 6.99 11.02
N SER A 184 6.57 5.78 11.57
CA SER A 184 5.43 5.32 12.35
C SER A 184 5.84 4.15 13.23
N ASN A 185 5.28 4.06 14.44
CA ASN A 185 5.66 3.05 15.44
C ASN A 185 4.51 2.11 15.86
N ASP A 186 3.26 2.40 15.51
CA ASP A 186 2.09 1.70 16.07
C ASP A 186 0.80 1.84 15.24
N MET A 187 0.90 1.74 13.90
CA MET A 187 -0.32 1.67 13.09
C MET A 187 -1.05 0.34 13.34
N SER A 188 -2.38 0.43 13.43
CA SER A 188 -3.29 -0.70 13.44
C SER A 188 -4.12 -0.69 12.16
N ILE A 189 -4.10 -1.81 11.45
CA ILE A 189 -4.89 -2.01 10.24
C ILE A 189 -5.85 -3.15 10.49
N THR A 190 -7.15 -2.86 10.37
CA THR A 190 -8.22 -3.86 10.46
C THR A 190 -8.72 -4.22 9.07
N PHE A 191 -8.81 -5.51 8.76
CA PHE A 191 -9.31 -6.03 7.50
C PHE A 191 -10.83 -6.26 7.53
N ASP A 192 -11.40 -6.61 6.38
CA ASP A 192 -12.83 -6.85 6.19
C ASP A 192 -13.35 -8.05 7.00
N ASP A 193 -12.51 -9.06 7.22
CA ASP A 193 -12.78 -10.22 8.08
C ASP A 193 -12.62 -9.93 9.59
N GLY A 194 -12.29 -8.69 9.96
CA GLY A 194 -12.09 -8.25 11.35
C GLY A 194 -10.72 -8.60 11.93
N THR A 195 -9.86 -9.31 11.18
CA THR A 195 -8.48 -9.54 11.60
C THR A 195 -7.68 -8.24 11.58
N GLN A 196 -6.59 -8.20 12.35
CA GLN A 196 -5.78 -7.00 12.50
C GLN A 196 -4.30 -7.28 12.30
N ARG A 197 -3.58 -6.31 11.76
CA ARG A 197 -2.11 -6.30 11.70
C ARG A 197 -1.57 -5.06 12.40
N THR A 198 -0.40 -5.19 13.03
CA THR A 198 0.40 -4.04 13.46
C THR A 198 1.38 -3.65 12.37
N TRP A 199 1.66 -2.36 12.26
CA TRP A 199 2.46 -1.86 11.16
C TRP A 199 3.26 -0.63 11.56
N GLN A 200 4.52 -0.63 11.15
CA GLN A 200 5.48 0.43 11.39
C GLN A 200 6.11 0.82 10.06
N VAL A 201 6.55 2.07 9.97
CA VAL A 201 7.09 2.64 8.73
C VAL A 201 8.36 3.42 9.05
N ALA A 202 9.36 3.31 8.19
CA ALA A 202 10.55 4.15 8.14
C ALA A 202 10.97 4.32 6.67
N ARG A 203 10.44 5.36 6.04
CA ARG A 203 10.63 5.65 4.62
C ARG A 203 11.22 7.03 4.43
N GLN A 204 11.98 7.20 3.34
CA GLN A 204 12.37 8.48 2.79
C GLN A 204 11.75 8.64 1.41
N ARG A 205 11.20 9.81 1.13
CA ARG A 205 10.75 10.24 -0.19
C ARG A 205 11.63 11.37 -0.69
N VAL A 206 12.22 11.18 -1.86
CA VAL A 206 12.98 12.22 -2.57
C VAL A 206 12.18 12.63 -3.80
N TYR A 207 11.79 13.89 -3.83
CA TYR A 207 11.09 14.52 -4.94
C TYR A 207 12.12 15.19 -5.84
N THR A 208 12.06 14.93 -7.13
CA THR A 208 12.86 15.60 -8.17
C THR A 208 11.95 16.07 -9.30
N TYR A 209 12.44 16.98 -10.13
CA TYR A 209 11.71 17.46 -11.30
C TYR A 209 12.37 17.00 -12.59
N ASN A 210 11.63 16.28 -13.42
CA ASN A 210 12.05 15.87 -14.76
C ASN A 210 10.83 15.96 -15.69
N ASN A 211 10.52 17.17 -16.17
CA ASN A 211 9.28 17.48 -16.91
C ASN A 211 8.00 17.07 -16.18
N GLY A 212 8.06 17.08 -14.84
CA GLY A 212 7.04 16.57 -13.93
C GLY A 212 7.68 16.10 -12.63
N ILE A 213 6.88 15.96 -11.57
CA ILE A 213 7.36 15.45 -10.29
C ILE A 213 7.66 13.95 -10.42
N VAL A 214 8.88 13.56 -10.02
CA VAL A 214 9.29 12.17 -9.80
C VAL A 214 9.56 11.99 -8.31
N VAL A 215 8.98 10.95 -7.72
CA VAL A 215 9.16 10.60 -6.32
C VAL A 215 9.87 9.27 -6.22
N THR A 216 11.00 9.25 -5.54
CA THR A 216 11.77 8.05 -5.22
C THR A 216 11.60 7.71 -3.75
N ILE A 217 11.21 6.47 -3.44
CA ILE A 217 11.01 5.99 -2.06
C ILE A 217 12.06 4.94 -1.71
N THR A 218 12.68 5.08 -0.54
CA THR A 218 13.62 4.12 0.04
C THR A 218 13.29 3.84 1.50
N GLY A 219 13.62 2.65 2.00
CA GLY A 219 13.56 2.35 3.43
C GLY A 219 14.75 2.96 4.17
N THR A 220 14.55 3.39 5.41
CA THR A 220 15.59 4.04 6.22
C THR A 220 15.94 3.27 7.49
N HIS A 221 15.20 2.21 7.81
CA HIS A 221 15.48 1.39 8.98
C HIS A 221 16.48 0.27 8.66
N THR A 222 17.25 -0.11 9.68
CA THR A 222 18.22 -1.20 9.65
C THR A 222 18.06 -2.00 10.93
N GLU A 223 17.96 -3.33 10.79
CA GLU A 223 17.91 -4.26 11.91
C GLU A 223 18.90 -5.40 11.65
N GLY A 224 19.91 -5.51 12.52
CA GLY A 224 21.02 -6.42 12.30
C GLY A 224 21.74 -6.16 10.97
N SER A 225 21.81 -7.16 10.10
CA SER A 225 22.41 -7.05 8.76
C SER A 225 21.44 -6.59 7.67
N LYS A 226 20.14 -6.46 7.98
CA LYS A 226 19.12 -6.08 7.00
C LYS A 226 19.00 -4.57 6.94
N THR A 227 19.26 -4.01 5.77
CA THR A 227 19.16 -2.57 5.50
C THR A 227 17.97 -2.28 4.59
N GLY A 228 17.61 -1.00 4.49
CA GLY A 228 16.54 -0.56 3.61
C GLY A 228 15.16 -1.05 4.05
N ILE A 229 15.00 -1.44 5.32
CA ILE A 229 13.71 -1.81 5.89
C ILE A 229 12.83 -0.56 5.82
N ALA A 230 11.75 -0.67 5.09
CA ALA A 230 10.75 0.38 4.97
C ALA A 230 9.63 0.17 5.98
N GLU A 231 9.29 -1.09 6.27
CA GLU A 231 8.07 -1.45 6.98
C GLU A 231 8.24 -2.78 7.74
N TRP A 232 7.62 -2.87 8.91
CA TRP A 232 7.66 -4.09 9.74
C TRP A 232 6.47 -4.12 10.71
N GLY A 233 6.25 -5.26 11.37
CA GLY A 233 5.17 -5.43 12.33
C GLY A 233 4.73 -6.88 12.44
N THR A 234 3.44 -7.10 12.75
CA THR A 234 2.82 -8.43 12.80
C THR A 234 1.76 -8.56 11.70
N THR A 235 1.69 -9.72 11.02
CA THR A 235 0.66 -10.04 10.03
C THR A 235 -0.69 -10.23 10.71
N ARG A 236 -1.76 -10.32 9.91
CA ARG A 236 -3.09 -10.69 10.41
C ARG A 236 -3.18 -12.13 10.94
N GLY A 237 -2.19 -12.97 10.63
CA GLY A 237 -1.98 -14.29 11.23
C GLY A 237 -1.16 -14.27 12.53
N GLY A 238 -0.79 -13.08 13.02
CA GLY A 238 -0.03 -12.89 14.26
C GLY A 238 1.49 -13.05 14.13
N GLN A 239 2.02 -13.15 12.91
CA GLN A 239 3.42 -13.47 12.67
C GLN A 239 4.26 -12.23 12.38
N PRO A 240 5.51 -12.13 12.85
CA PRO A 240 6.36 -11.00 12.54
C PRO A 240 6.72 -10.97 11.05
N PHE A 241 6.74 -9.78 10.45
CA PHE A 241 7.21 -9.59 9.07
C PHE A 241 8.09 -8.33 8.96
N THR A 242 8.96 -8.33 7.95
CA THR A 242 9.66 -7.12 7.48
C THR A 242 9.47 -6.94 5.98
N THR A 243 9.54 -5.71 5.49
CA THR A 243 9.58 -5.38 4.06
C THR A 243 10.67 -4.35 3.82
N SER A 244 11.66 -4.74 3.02
CA SER A 244 12.78 -3.89 2.62
C SER A 244 12.60 -3.42 1.19
N ILE A 245 12.89 -2.15 0.93
CA ILE A 245 12.97 -1.62 -0.44
C ILE A 245 14.38 -1.92 -0.96
N THR A 246 14.50 -2.93 -1.83
CA THR A 246 15.79 -3.38 -2.40
C THR A 246 16.16 -2.60 -3.67
N GLN A 247 15.18 -2.07 -4.38
CA GLN A 247 15.36 -1.07 -5.43
C GLN A 247 14.37 0.06 -5.20
N PRO A 248 14.80 1.34 -5.27
CA PRO A 248 13.92 2.45 -4.95
C PRO A 248 12.60 2.41 -5.71
N LEU A 249 11.49 2.62 -5.00
CA LEU A 249 10.17 2.71 -5.62
C LEU A 249 10.04 4.06 -6.31
N VAL A 250 9.58 4.07 -7.56
CA VAL A 250 9.50 5.28 -8.38
C VAL A 250 8.05 5.59 -8.72
N ILE A 251 7.57 6.76 -8.31
CA ILE A 251 6.26 7.30 -8.66
C ILE A 251 6.45 8.51 -9.57
N ARG A 252 5.65 8.65 -10.63
CA ARG A 252 5.78 9.77 -11.56
C ARG A 252 4.47 10.49 -11.85
N GLN A 253 4.53 11.83 -11.89
CA GLN A 253 3.38 12.69 -12.20
C GLN A 253 2.85 12.47 -13.62
N ASP A 254 3.74 12.32 -14.61
CA ASP A 254 3.35 12.03 -16.00
C ASP A 254 2.74 10.62 -16.18
N CYS A 255 2.76 9.82 -15.12
CA CYS A 255 2.03 8.57 -14.95
C CYS A 255 0.86 8.66 -13.98
N LEU A 256 0.24 9.83 -13.84
CA LEU A 256 -0.88 10.06 -12.91
C LEU A 256 -0.51 9.69 -11.47
N PHE A 257 0.76 9.95 -11.08
CA PHE A 257 1.31 9.59 -9.78
C PHE A 257 1.20 8.09 -9.43
N ARG A 258 1.27 7.20 -10.43
CA ARG A 258 1.35 5.75 -10.21
C ARG A 258 2.78 5.30 -9.93
N LEU A 259 2.91 4.19 -9.20
CA LEU A 259 4.18 3.48 -8.99
C LEU A 259 4.59 2.79 -10.31
N THR A 260 5.69 3.25 -10.91
CA THR A 260 6.15 2.84 -12.26
C THR A 260 7.36 1.92 -12.24
N ALA A 261 8.07 1.77 -11.11
CA ALA A 261 9.23 0.90 -10.98
C ALA A 261 9.60 0.67 -9.52
N GLY A 262 10.46 -0.32 -9.28
CA GLY A 262 11.11 -0.59 -8.00
C GLY A 262 10.89 -2.02 -7.54
N GLN A 263 11.53 -2.36 -6.42
CA GLN A 263 11.49 -3.71 -5.88
C GLN A 263 11.48 -3.68 -4.35
N VAL A 264 10.67 -4.55 -3.78
CA VAL A 264 10.68 -4.83 -2.34
C VAL A 264 10.93 -6.32 -2.10
N GLN A 265 11.50 -6.62 -0.93
CA GLN A 265 11.64 -7.96 -0.41
C GLN A 265 10.87 -8.06 0.90
N HIS A 266 9.87 -8.94 0.91
CA HIS A 266 9.14 -9.34 2.10
C HIS A 266 9.88 -10.48 2.76
N GLU A 267 9.94 -10.47 4.09
CA GLU A 267 10.47 -11.58 4.87
C GLU A 267 9.55 -11.95 6.02
N GLN A 268 9.35 -13.26 6.17
CA GLN A 268 8.57 -13.86 7.23
C GLN A 268 9.12 -15.26 7.52
N HIS A 269 9.38 -15.57 8.81
CA HIS A 269 9.95 -16.86 9.24
C HIS A 269 11.20 -17.31 8.46
N GLY A 270 12.09 -16.36 8.11
CA GLY A 270 13.30 -16.65 7.32
C GLY A 270 13.03 -17.01 5.85
N THR A 271 11.77 -16.98 5.40
CA THR A 271 11.40 -17.10 3.99
C THR A 271 11.23 -15.72 3.40
N THR A 272 11.69 -15.55 2.15
CA THR A 272 11.61 -14.28 1.44
C THR A 272 10.77 -14.39 0.18
N ALA A 273 10.04 -13.33 -0.12
CA ALA A 273 9.42 -13.10 -1.41
C ALA A 273 9.77 -11.72 -1.93
N THR A 274 10.07 -11.63 -3.22
CA THR A 274 10.45 -10.40 -3.89
C THR A 274 9.30 -9.92 -4.76
N THR A 275 8.88 -8.67 -4.58
CA THR A 275 7.87 -8.04 -5.42
C THR A 275 8.52 -6.97 -6.28
N THR A 276 8.43 -7.12 -7.61
CA THR A 276 8.93 -6.14 -8.60
C THR A 276 7.75 -5.40 -9.22
N PHE A 277 7.81 -4.06 -9.27
CA PHE A 277 6.73 -3.19 -9.75
C PHE A 277 7.03 -2.61 -11.13
N GLY A 278 6.00 -2.03 -11.77
CA GLY A 278 6.17 -1.35 -13.05
C GLY A 278 6.14 -2.26 -14.27
N LEU A 279 5.38 -3.36 -14.21
CA LEU A 279 5.35 -4.38 -15.25
C LEU A 279 4.05 -4.32 -16.07
N ASN A 280 4.07 -4.96 -17.25
CA ASN A 280 2.88 -5.30 -18.02
C ASN A 280 2.30 -6.67 -17.59
N ALA A 281 1.22 -7.10 -18.25
CA ALA A 281 0.55 -8.37 -17.94
C ALA A 281 1.45 -9.62 -18.13
N ASP A 282 2.48 -9.52 -18.97
CA ASP A 282 3.47 -10.58 -19.22
C ASP A 282 4.61 -10.58 -18.18
N GLY A 283 4.59 -9.66 -17.20
CA GLY A 283 5.64 -9.53 -16.20
C GLY A 283 6.92 -8.86 -16.71
N VAL A 284 6.85 -8.14 -17.83
CA VAL A 284 7.96 -7.37 -18.41
C VAL A 284 7.83 -5.90 -18.03
N ALA A 285 8.96 -5.22 -17.79
CA ALA A 285 8.96 -3.79 -17.49
C ALA A 285 8.21 -2.98 -18.57
N THR A 286 7.36 -2.05 -18.14
CA THR A 286 6.54 -1.22 -19.03
C THR A 286 6.86 0.27 -18.87
N GLY A 287 6.52 1.04 -19.90
CA GLY A 287 6.80 2.46 -19.98
C GLY A 287 5.89 3.32 -19.09
N CYS A 288 6.09 4.64 -19.21
CA CYS A 288 5.25 5.67 -18.61
C CYS A 288 4.79 6.64 -19.72
N PRO A 289 3.47 6.75 -20.03
CA PRO A 289 2.37 5.98 -19.46
C PRO A 289 2.40 4.50 -19.90
N GLY A 290 2.02 3.59 -19.01
CA GLY A 290 1.86 2.17 -19.33
C GLY A 290 0.63 1.89 -20.19
N SER A 291 0.50 0.65 -20.67
CA SER A 291 -0.66 0.14 -21.44
C SER A 291 -1.92 -0.05 -20.57
N GLY A 292 -2.40 1.03 -19.96
CA GLY A 292 -3.57 1.02 -19.07
C GLY A 292 -3.23 0.61 -17.63
N THR A 293 -3.01 -0.68 -17.37
CA THR A 293 -2.83 -1.22 -16.01
C THR A 293 -1.38 -1.60 -15.74
N TYR A 294 -0.84 -1.21 -14.58
CA TYR A 294 0.46 -1.70 -14.11
C TYR A 294 0.28 -3.00 -13.33
N TYR A 295 1.29 -3.85 -13.45
CA TYR A 295 1.36 -5.14 -12.78
C TYR A 295 2.62 -5.21 -11.94
N CYS A 296 2.56 -5.99 -10.86
CA CYS A 296 3.72 -6.40 -10.10
C CYS A 296 3.89 -7.91 -10.21
N LYS A 297 5.14 -8.36 -10.11
CA LYS A 297 5.51 -9.77 -10.08
C LYS A 297 6.02 -10.11 -8.69
N LEU A 298 5.33 -11.02 -8.02
CA LEU A 298 5.76 -11.62 -6.76
C LEU A 298 6.51 -12.90 -7.09
N GLU A 299 7.73 -13.05 -6.57
CA GLU A 299 8.60 -14.21 -6.77
C GLU A 299 9.09 -14.76 -5.44
N TRP A 300 9.03 -16.08 -5.26
CA TRP A 300 9.49 -16.74 -4.05
C TRP A 300 10.06 -18.12 -4.35
N LYS A 301 10.87 -18.64 -3.44
CA LYS A 301 11.38 -20.01 -3.51
C LYS A 301 10.38 -20.96 -2.89
N GLY A 302 9.79 -21.82 -3.69
CA GLY A 302 8.96 -22.94 -3.22
C GLY A 302 9.79 -24.13 -2.74
N LEU A 303 9.10 -25.21 -2.41
CA LEU A 303 9.73 -26.51 -2.09
C LEU A 303 10.77 -26.91 -3.15
N ASN A 304 11.87 -27.51 -2.69
CA ASN A 304 13.02 -27.92 -3.49
C ASN A 304 13.75 -26.77 -4.21
N ASN A 305 13.67 -25.54 -3.69
CA ASN A 305 14.35 -24.35 -4.24
C ASN A 305 13.87 -23.96 -5.66
N ASN A 306 12.69 -24.44 -6.07
CA ASN A 306 12.04 -24.04 -7.32
C ASN A 306 11.48 -22.62 -7.19
N VAL A 307 11.77 -21.74 -8.15
CA VAL A 307 11.21 -20.39 -8.17
C VAL A 307 9.76 -20.44 -8.63
N ARG A 308 8.87 -19.89 -7.82
CA ARG A 308 7.46 -19.65 -8.17
C ARG A 308 7.24 -18.15 -8.35
N SER A 309 6.30 -17.80 -9.22
CA SER A 309 5.94 -16.41 -9.41
C SER A 309 4.47 -16.24 -9.77
N VAL A 310 3.93 -15.07 -9.45
CA VAL A 310 2.62 -14.62 -9.91
C VAL A 310 2.70 -13.16 -10.34
N VAL A 311 2.01 -12.82 -11.44
CA VAL A 311 1.87 -11.45 -11.93
C VAL A 311 0.46 -10.98 -11.63
N VAL A 312 0.33 -9.85 -10.94
CA VAL A 312 -0.96 -9.30 -10.51
C VAL A 312 -1.04 -7.80 -10.80
N ALA A 313 -2.22 -7.35 -11.18
CA ALA A 313 -2.50 -5.93 -11.34
C ALA A 313 -2.55 -5.23 -9.97
N TYR A 314 -2.10 -3.97 -9.91
CA TYR A 314 -2.23 -3.11 -8.73
C TYR A 314 -2.70 -1.68 -9.07
#